data_AF-A0A8T2K292-F1
#
_entry.id   AF-A0A8T2K292-F1
#
_cell.length_a   1.000
_cell.length_b   1.000
_cell.length_c   1.000
_cell.angle_alpha   90.00
_cell.angle_beta   90.00
_cell.angle_gamma   90.00
#
_symmetry.space_group_name_H-M   'P 1'
#
loop_
_entity.id
_entity.type
_entity.pdbx_description
1 polymer ?
#
loop_
_entity_poly.entity_id
_entity_poly.type
_entity_poly.pdbx_seq_one_letter_code
_entity_poly.pdbx_strand_id
1 'polypeptide(L)'
;MWAELSFPQGRGMQMSGECALRPGAIRQSRAAKMANHLKFIARTVMVPNGNVDGAYKMLNRILSTEGIMDEAKRRRYYEKPCNQRRRENYENCRRIYNTEMARKVAFLMRKNRQDPWPGC
;
A
#
# COMPACT_ATOMS: atom_id res chain seq x y z
N MET A 1 -31.13 47.95 -19.51
CA MET A 1 -31.38 48.83 -18.35
C MET A 1 -32.01 47.96 -17.27
N TRP A 2 -31.20 47.63 -16.24
CA TRP A 2 -31.49 46.88 -15.00
C TRP A 2 -31.87 45.39 -15.11
N ALA A 3 -31.43 44.48 -14.24
CA ALA A 3 -30.28 44.39 -13.34
C ALA A 3 -30.28 42.94 -12.81
N GLU A 4 -29.10 42.32 -12.74
CA GLU A 4 -28.86 41.08 -12.02
C GLU A 4 -29.31 41.23 -10.56
N LEU A 5 -30.27 40.42 -10.14
CA LEU A 5 -30.51 40.15 -8.72
C LEU A 5 -29.71 38.91 -8.35
N SER A 6 -28.41 39.13 -8.17
CA SER A 6 -27.54 38.26 -7.41
C SER A 6 -28.05 38.18 -5.99
N PHE A 7 -28.43 36.98 -5.56
CA PHE A 7 -28.78 36.66 -4.18
C PHE A 7 -27.49 36.58 -3.35
N PRO A 8 -27.26 37.47 -2.37
CA PRO A 8 -26.16 37.33 -1.42
C PRO A 8 -26.64 36.61 -0.15
N GLN A 9 -25.68 36.17 0.65
CA GLN A 9 -25.78 35.73 2.06
C GLN A 9 -25.90 34.22 2.30
N GLY A 10 -24.79 33.67 2.79
CA GLY A 10 -24.68 32.33 3.35
C GLY A 10 -23.26 32.06 3.89
N ARG A 11 -22.74 32.98 4.72
CA ARG A 11 -21.54 32.77 5.55
C ARG A 11 -21.94 31.93 6.77
N GLY A 12 -21.18 30.87 7.07
CA GLY A 12 -21.29 30.04 8.28
C GLY A 12 -21.27 28.56 7.87
N MET A 13 -20.24 27.78 8.15
CA MET A 13 -19.84 27.39 9.50
C MET A 13 -18.34 27.07 9.48
N GLN A 14 -17.53 27.85 10.20
CA GLN A 14 -16.19 27.42 10.56
C GLN A 14 -16.35 26.30 11.59
N MET A 15 -16.10 25.05 11.21
CA MET A 15 -15.89 23.98 12.16
C MET A 15 -14.46 24.06 12.67
N SER A 16 -14.15 25.10 13.44
CA SER A 16 -13.05 25.08 14.40
C SER A 16 -13.48 24.20 15.57
N GLY A 17 -13.51 22.89 15.32
CA GLY A 17 -13.55 21.90 16.38
C GLY A 17 -12.14 21.69 16.88
N GLU A 18 -11.69 22.58 17.77
CA GLU A 18 -10.63 22.25 18.71
C GLU A 18 -11.11 21.06 19.54
N CYS A 19 -10.81 19.84 19.07
CA CYS A 19 -10.83 18.66 19.92
C CYS A 19 -9.62 18.74 20.87
N ALA A 20 -9.73 19.62 21.86
CA ALA A 20 -8.85 19.67 23.01
C ALA A 20 -9.10 18.42 23.88
N LEU A 21 -8.50 17.30 23.50
CA LEU A 21 -8.30 16.18 24.41
C LEU A 21 -7.10 16.49 25.31
N ARG A 22 -7.44 17.01 26.49
CA ARG A 22 -6.72 17.12 27.76
C ARG A 22 -5.29 16.54 27.80
N PRO A 23 -4.28 17.32 28.24
CA PRO A 23 -2.99 16.77 28.67
C PRO A 23 -3.15 16.19 30.08
N GLY A 24 -3.25 14.87 30.18
CA GLY A 24 -3.42 14.21 31.47
C GLY A 24 -2.97 12.75 31.45
N ALA A 25 -1.93 12.49 32.24
CA ALA A 25 -1.40 11.18 32.63
C ALA A 25 -0.48 10.45 31.64
N ILE A 26 0.80 10.82 31.64
CA ILE A 26 1.88 9.85 31.43
C ILE A 26 1.91 8.94 32.67
N ARG A 27 0.96 8.02 32.77
CA ARG A 27 1.08 6.83 33.61
C ARG A 27 1.02 5.64 32.69
N GLN A 28 2.19 5.06 32.45
CA GLN A 28 2.43 3.64 32.67
C GLN A 28 3.91 3.40 32.41
N SER A 29 4.60 2.98 33.47
CA SER A 29 5.77 2.10 33.38
C SER A 29 5.39 0.90 32.51
N ARG A 30 5.54 1.05 31.18
CA ARG A 30 5.54 -0.09 30.27
C ARG A 30 6.84 -0.83 30.52
N ALA A 31 6.79 -1.85 31.37
CA ALA A 31 7.74 -2.95 31.27
C ALA A 31 7.74 -3.36 29.79
N ALA A 32 8.84 -3.07 29.10
CA ALA A 32 8.99 -3.44 27.71
C ALA A 32 8.81 -4.96 27.66
N LYS A 33 7.68 -5.41 27.10
CA LYS A 33 7.41 -6.82 26.84
C LYS A 33 8.50 -7.25 25.86
N MET A 34 9.61 -7.74 26.38
CA MET A 34 10.68 -8.33 25.58
C MET A 34 10.01 -9.43 24.78
N ALA A 35 10.10 -9.34 23.47
CA ALA A 35 9.44 -10.33 22.63
C ALA A 35 10.02 -11.71 22.95
N ASN A 36 9.16 -12.74 23.03
CA ASN A 36 9.55 -14.10 23.41
C ASN A 36 10.46 -14.80 22.37
N HIS A 37 10.98 -14.07 21.38
CA HIS A 37 11.81 -14.58 20.30
C HIS A 37 13.23 -14.03 20.38
N LEU A 38 14.17 -14.81 19.87
CA LEU A 38 15.58 -14.43 19.78
C LEU A 38 15.74 -13.17 18.94
N LYS A 39 16.47 -12.19 19.47
CA LYS A 39 16.76 -10.92 18.79
C LYS A 39 17.72 -11.19 17.63
N PHE A 40 17.59 -10.40 16.56
CA PHE A 40 18.47 -10.45 15.38
C PHE A 40 18.46 -11.75 14.56
N ILE A 41 17.41 -12.58 14.71
CA ILE A 41 17.21 -13.73 13.84
C ILE A 41 16.20 -13.41 12.73
N ALA A 42 15.08 -12.77 13.09
CA ALA A 42 14.05 -12.42 12.12
C ALA A 42 14.42 -11.16 11.34
N ARG A 43 14.33 -11.22 10.01
CA ARG A 43 14.39 -10.07 9.08
C ARG A 43 15.62 -9.16 9.27
N THR A 44 16.76 -9.78 9.53
CA THR A 44 18.06 -9.13 9.64
C THR A 44 18.86 -9.38 8.37
N VAL A 45 19.62 -8.37 7.94
CA VAL A 45 20.46 -8.44 6.74
C VAL A 45 21.87 -8.02 7.12
N MET A 46 22.84 -8.84 6.78
CA MET A 46 24.26 -8.51 6.94
C MET A 46 24.69 -7.53 5.84
N VAL A 47 25.53 -6.57 6.18
CA VAL A 47 26.01 -5.55 5.23
C VAL A 47 27.34 -6.02 4.62
N PRO A 48 27.37 -6.35 3.31
CA PRO A 48 28.63 -6.71 2.66
C PRO A 48 29.47 -5.46 2.37
N ASN A 49 30.77 -5.53 2.64
CA ASN A 49 31.77 -4.54 2.22
C ASN A 49 31.45 -3.08 2.59
N GLY A 50 30.67 -2.85 3.65
CA GLY A 50 30.23 -1.51 4.05
C GLY A 50 29.16 -0.88 3.15
N ASN A 51 28.58 -1.61 2.19
CA ASN A 51 27.53 -1.10 1.31
C ASN A 51 26.14 -1.15 2.00
N VAL A 52 25.86 -0.11 2.78
CA VAL A 52 24.61 0.04 3.54
C VAL A 52 23.40 0.19 2.62
N ASP A 53 23.52 0.94 1.52
CA ASP A 53 22.43 1.18 0.58
C ASP A 53 21.96 -0.10 -0.11
N GLY A 54 22.90 -0.98 -0.47
CA GLY A 54 22.62 -2.30 -1.02
C GLY A 54 21.86 -3.17 -0.02
N ALA A 55 22.31 -3.21 1.22
CA ALA A 55 21.66 -3.95 2.30
C ALA A 55 20.23 -3.45 2.56
N TYR A 56 20.03 -2.13 2.58
CA TYR A 56 18.71 -1.55 2.78
C TYR A 56 17.74 -1.87 1.64
N LYS A 57 18.20 -1.81 0.37
CA LYS A 57 17.40 -2.21 -0.79
C LYS A 57 16.99 -3.68 -0.72
N MET A 58 17.92 -4.57 -0.34
CA MET A 58 17.63 -5.99 -0.14
C MET A 58 16.59 -6.20 0.96
N LEU A 59 16.78 -5.55 2.11
CA LEU A 59 15.83 -5.61 3.22
C LEU A 59 14.43 -5.15 2.78
N ASN A 60 14.33 -4.01 2.09
CA ASN A 60 13.05 -3.51 1.60
C ASN A 60 12.40 -4.46 0.58
N ARG A 61 13.20 -5.12 -0.28
CA ARG A 61 12.70 -6.16 -1.20
C ARG A 61 12.12 -7.35 -0.44
N ILE A 62 12.81 -7.86 0.59
CA ILE A 62 12.35 -8.96 1.43
C ILE A 62 11.01 -8.59 2.10
N LEU A 63 10.94 -7.40 2.72
CA LEU A 63 9.72 -6.90 3.37
C LEU A 63 8.55 -6.71 2.39
N SER A 64 8.84 -6.34 1.15
CA SER A 64 7.84 -6.18 0.09
C SER A 64 7.36 -7.53 -0.44
N THR A 65 8.27 -8.50 -0.63
CA THR A 65 7.90 -9.86 -1.08
C THR A 65 7.09 -10.61 -0.03
N GLU A 66 7.38 -10.40 1.26
CA GLU A 66 6.59 -10.95 2.37
C GLU A 66 5.25 -10.22 2.55
N GLY A 67 5.06 -9.04 1.92
CA GLY A 67 3.82 -8.26 1.99
C GLY A 67 3.62 -7.49 3.30
N ILE A 68 4.63 -7.44 4.17
CA ILE A 68 4.54 -6.80 5.51
C ILE A 68 4.27 -5.31 5.39
N MET A 69 4.87 -4.65 4.40
CA MET A 69 4.67 -3.22 4.19
C MET A 69 3.22 -2.90 3.85
N ASP A 70 2.56 -3.76 3.07
CA ASP A 70 1.16 -3.59 2.71
C ASP A 70 0.24 -3.96 3.87
N GLU A 71 0.57 -5.01 4.62
CA GLU A 71 -0.13 -5.35 5.85
C GLU A 71 -0.04 -4.23 6.89
N ALA A 72 1.15 -3.64 7.10
CA ALA A 72 1.36 -2.53 8.02
C ALA A 72 0.55 -1.30 7.62
N LYS A 73 0.43 -1.01 6.32
CA LYS A 73 -0.43 0.08 5.81
C LYS A 73 -1.91 -0.23 6.06
N ARG A 74 -2.36 -1.46 5.79
CA ARG A 74 -3.75 -1.90 6.01
C ARG A 74 -4.14 -1.84 7.49
N ARG A 75 -3.23 -2.21 8.39
CA ARG A 75 -3.44 -2.21 9.85
C ARG A 75 -3.50 -0.81 10.47
N ARG A 76 -3.23 0.28 9.74
CA ARG A 76 -3.31 1.65 10.28
C ARG A 76 -4.72 2.03 10.72
N TYR A 77 -5.74 1.52 10.02
CA TYR A 77 -7.14 1.78 10.32
C TYR A 77 -7.92 0.47 10.33
N TYR A 78 -8.99 0.42 11.12
CA TYR A 78 -9.88 -0.74 11.11
C TYR A 78 -10.60 -0.85 9.77
N GLU A 79 -10.47 -2.01 9.12
CA GLU A 79 -11.22 -2.36 7.93
C GLU A 79 -12.40 -3.25 8.30
N LYS A 80 -13.60 -2.90 7.82
CA LYS A 80 -14.79 -3.74 8.01
C LYS A 80 -14.63 -5.08 7.27
N PRO A 81 -15.12 -6.20 7.84
CA PRO A 81 -14.93 -7.53 7.24
C PRO A 81 -15.55 -7.68 5.85
N CYS A 82 -16.65 -6.97 5.58
CA CYS A 82 -17.25 -6.94 4.24
C CYS A 82 -16.35 -6.28 3.18
N ASN A 83 -15.59 -5.26 3.56
CA ASN A 83 -14.64 -4.59 2.67
C ASN A 83 -13.41 -5.46 2.43
N GLN A 84 -12.91 -6.11 3.48
CA GLN A 84 -11.81 -7.07 3.38
C GLN A 84 -12.12 -8.19 2.36
N ARG A 85 -13.28 -8.84 2.47
CA ARG A 85 -13.68 -9.91 1.53
C ARG A 85 -13.79 -9.41 0.09
N ARG A 86 -14.34 -8.20 -0.12
CA ARG A 86 -14.43 -7.58 -1.46
C ARG A 86 -13.05 -7.34 -2.06
N ARG A 87 -12.09 -6.83 -1.25
CA ARG A 87 -10.71 -6.62 -1.68
C ARG A 87 -10.04 -7.93 -2.05
N GLU A 88 -10.11 -8.95 -1.20
CA GLU A 88 -9.48 -10.26 -1.44
C GLU A 88 -10.00 -10.90 -2.73
N ASN A 89 -11.31 -10.82 -2.99
CA ASN A 89 -11.89 -11.29 -4.25
C ASN A 89 -11.36 -10.51 -5.45
N TYR A 90 -11.29 -9.18 -5.35
CA TYR A 90 -10.74 -8.34 -6.42
C TYR A 90 -9.26 -8.63 -6.70
N GLU A 91 -8.43 -8.75 -5.66
CA GLU A 91 -7.01 -9.09 -5.78
C GLU A 91 -6.82 -10.47 -6.43
N ASN A 92 -7.63 -11.45 -6.06
CA ASN A 92 -7.63 -12.78 -6.65
C ASN A 92 -8.01 -12.76 -8.13
N CYS A 93 -9.13 -12.13 -8.49
CA CYS A 93 -9.55 -12.01 -9.89
C CYS A 93 -8.52 -11.26 -10.74
N ARG A 94 -7.95 -10.17 -10.21
CA ARG A 94 -6.90 -9.40 -10.88
C ARG A 94 -5.64 -10.24 -11.07
N ARG A 95 -5.23 -11.03 -10.06
CA ARG A 95 -4.08 -11.93 -10.15
C ARG A 95 -4.30 -12.96 -11.26
N ILE A 96 -5.45 -13.63 -11.27
CA ILE A 96 -5.80 -14.63 -12.29
C ILE A 96 -5.73 -13.99 -13.69
N TYR A 97 -6.41 -12.86 -13.89
CA TYR A 97 -6.41 -12.15 -15.17
C TYR A 97 -5.00 -11.79 -15.64
N ASN A 98 -4.18 -11.20 -14.77
CA ASN A 98 -2.81 -10.82 -15.11
C ASN A 98 -1.95 -12.04 -15.45
N THR A 99 -2.11 -13.16 -14.73
CA THR A 99 -1.37 -14.39 -15.03
C THR A 99 -1.77 -15.01 -16.36
N GLU A 100 -3.06 -15.06 -16.68
CA GLU A 100 -3.53 -15.59 -17.96
C GLU A 100 -3.13 -14.67 -19.12
N MET A 101 -3.24 -13.35 -18.93
CA MET A 101 -2.83 -12.38 -19.95
C MET A 101 -1.33 -12.50 -20.24
N ALA A 102 -0.48 -12.61 -19.20
CA ALA A 102 0.95 -12.80 -19.37
C ALA A 102 1.27 -14.11 -20.13
N ARG A 103 0.56 -15.20 -19.85
CA ARG A 103 0.69 -16.47 -20.58
C ARG A 103 0.30 -16.32 -22.05
N LYS A 104 -0.83 -15.65 -22.33
CA LYS A 104 -1.30 -15.40 -23.69
C LYS A 104 -0.32 -14.54 -24.48
N VAL A 105 0.19 -13.47 -23.86
CA VAL A 105 1.22 -12.61 -24.47
C VAL A 105 2.46 -13.43 -24.78
N ALA A 106 3.02 -14.16 -23.81
CA ALA A 106 4.20 -15.00 -24.04
C ALA A 106 4.00 -16.03 -25.17
N PHE A 107 2.79 -16.57 -25.31
CA PHE A 107 2.44 -17.46 -26.42
C PHE A 107 2.41 -16.74 -27.77
N LEU A 108 1.71 -15.60 -27.86
CA LEU A 108 1.58 -14.82 -29.09
C LEU A 108 2.90 -14.17 -29.53
N MET A 109 3.76 -13.79 -28.59
CA MET A 109 5.07 -13.20 -28.89
C MET A 109 5.94 -14.12 -29.76
N ARG A 110 5.71 -15.44 -29.77
CA ARG A 110 6.39 -16.37 -30.70
C ARG A 110 6.09 -16.08 -32.17
N LYS A 111 4.94 -15.49 -32.47
CA LYS A 111 4.50 -15.13 -33.83
C LYS A 111 4.77 -13.67 -34.17
N ASN A 112 5.40 -12.91 -33.27
CA ASN A 112 5.80 -11.53 -33.52
C ASN A 112 7.06 -11.46 -34.41
N ARG A 113 6.94 -11.96 -35.64
CA ARG A 113 7.93 -11.91 -36.72
C ARG A 113 7.43 -10.95 -37.80
N GLN A 114 8.34 -10.46 -38.65
CA GLN A 114 7.94 -9.73 -39.86
C GLN A 114 7.01 -10.58 -40.71
N ASP A 115 6.05 -9.94 -41.37
CA ASP A 115 5.08 -10.63 -42.21
C ASP A 115 5.83 -11.41 -43.30
N PRO A 116 5.66 -12.75 -43.38
CA PRO A 116 6.27 -13.54 -44.44
C PRO A 116 5.76 -13.19 -45.84
N TRP A 117 4.62 -12.51 -45.99
CA TRP A 117 4.01 -12.23 -47.29
C TRP A 117 3.77 -10.74 -47.53
N PRO A 118 4.82 -9.90 -47.65
CA PRO A 118 4.64 -8.50 -47.97
C PRO A 118 4.09 -8.34 -49.39
N GLY A 119 2.85 -7.86 -49.52
CA GLY A 119 2.24 -7.48 -50.79
C GLY A 119 1.24 -8.46 -51.40
N CYS A 120 0.82 -9.51 -50.67
CA CYS A 120 -0.40 -10.27 -50.98
C CYS A 120 -1.60 -9.76 -50.16
#